data_AF-A0A6P1CXE3-F1
#
_entry.id   AF-A0A6P1CXE3-F1
#
_cell.length_a   1.000
_cell.length_b   1.000
_cell.length_c   1.000
_cell.angle_alpha   90.00
_cell.angle_beta   90.00
_cell.angle_gamma   90.00
#
_symmetry.space_group_name_H-M   'P 1'
#
loop_
_entity.id
_entity.type
_entity.pdbx_description
1 polymer ?
#
loop_
_entity_poly.entity_id
_entity_poly.type
_entity_poly.pdbx_seq_one_letter_code
_entity_poly.pdbx_strand_id
1 'polypeptide(L)'
;EPISCHHNYVAEEIIDGMPMLVTRKGAVRAGKGDLALIPGSMGTRSYVVRGKGNPDSFQSASHGAGRRMSRTAAKKRYSVADLIAQTEGVESRK
;
A
#
# COMPACT_ATOMS: atom_id res chain seq x y z
N GLU A 1 1.91 9.72 -18.13
CA GLU A 1 1.35 10.50 -17.01
C GLU A 1 1.75 9.88 -15.68
N PRO A 2 1.90 10.67 -14.61
CA PRO A 2 2.21 10.15 -13.28
C PRO A 2 1.04 9.32 -12.73
N ILE A 3 1.35 8.21 -12.06
CA ILE A 3 0.36 7.38 -11.36
C ILE A 3 0.21 7.94 -9.94
N SER A 4 -1.00 8.38 -9.59
CA SER A 4 -1.33 8.87 -8.24
C SER A 4 -2.43 8.01 -7.63
N CYS A 5 -2.24 7.55 -6.39
CA CYS A 5 -3.18 6.66 -5.71
C CYS A 5 -3.41 7.09 -4.26
N HIS A 6 -4.66 7.39 -3.91
CA HIS A 6 -5.06 7.51 -2.51
C HIS A 6 -5.23 6.12 -1.89
N HIS A 7 -4.88 5.99 -0.61
CA HIS A 7 -5.00 4.72 0.11
C HIS A 7 -5.76 4.80 1.44
N ASN A 8 -6.21 6.01 1.80
CA ASN A 8 -7.05 6.28 2.96
C ASN A 8 -8.10 7.33 2.55
N TYR A 9 -9.30 6.89 2.19
CA TYR A 9 -10.40 7.77 1.73
C TYR A 9 -11.74 7.03 1.73
N VAL A 10 -12.82 7.78 1.54
CA VAL A 10 -14.17 7.27 1.25
C VAL A 10 -14.59 7.82 -0.11
N ALA A 11 -15.25 7.00 -0.92
CA ALA A 11 -15.79 7.41 -2.22
C ALA A 11 -17.19 6.81 -2.45
N GLU A 12 -18.02 7.51 -3.20
CA GLU A 12 -19.28 6.97 -3.74
C GLU A 12 -18.97 6.16 -5.00
N GLU A 13 -19.39 4.89 -5.02
CA GLU A 13 -19.18 3.98 -6.15
C GLU A 13 -20.45 3.16 -6.40
N ILE A 14 -20.66 2.75 -7.66
CA ILE A 14 -21.69 1.78 -8.01
C ILE A 14 -21.09 0.38 -7.91
N ILE A 15 -21.59 -0.41 -6.97
CA ILE A 15 -21.21 -1.81 -6.79
C ILE A 15 -22.48 -2.65 -6.94
N ASP A 16 -22.45 -3.65 -7.82
CA ASP A 16 -23.59 -4.52 -8.11
C ASP A 16 -24.90 -3.75 -8.42
N GLY A 17 -24.76 -2.62 -9.11
CA GLY A 17 -25.88 -1.75 -9.49
C GLY A 17 -26.40 -0.84 -8.37
N MET A 18 -25.83 -0.88 -7.17
CA MET A 18 -26.24 -0.06 -6.03
C MET A 18 -25.22 1.04 -5.71
N PRO A 19 -25.66 2.27 -5.38
CA PRO A 19 -24.77 3.30 -4.87
C PRO A 19 -24.30 2.92 -3.46
N MET A 20 -22.99 2.90 -3.26
CA MET A 20 -22.34 2.55 -2.00
C MET A 20 -21.25 3.55 -1.63
N LEU A 21 -21.05 3.75 -0.33
CA LEU A 21 -19.86 4.43 0.20
C LEU A 21 -18.76 3.41 0.44
N VAL A 22 -17.73 3.42 -0.41
CA VAL A 22 -16.58 2.52 -0.31
C VAL A 22 -15.49 3.21 0.51
N THR A 23 -15.24 2.69 1.70
CA THR A 23 -14.12 3.12 2.54
C THR A 23 -12.89 2.30 2.22
N ARG A 24 -11.79 2.95 1.82
CA ARG A 24 -10.48 2.31 1.68
C ARG A 24 -9.54 2.86 2.74
N LYS A 25 -8.99 1.98 3.58
CA LYS A 25 -7.99 2.30 4.60
C LYS A 25 -6.84 1.31 4.51
N GLY A 26 -5.67 1.78 4.07
CA GLY A 26 -4.55 0.91 3.71
C GLY A 26 -4.79 0.11 2.42
N ALA A 27 -5.72 0.54 1.58
CA ALA A 27 -6.08 -0.11 0.33
C ALA A 27 -6.23 0.94 -0.78
N VAL A 28 -5.91 0.58 -2.01
CA VAL A 28 -6.03 1.43 -3.21
C VAL A 28 -7.13 0.89 -4.13
N ARG A 29 -7.74 1.76 -4.93
CA ARG A 29 -8.59 1.29 -6.04
C ARG A 29 -7.74 0.55 -7.08
N ALA A 30 -8.23 -0.58 -7.54
CA ALA A 30 -7.60 -1.51 -8.47
C ALA A 30 -8.66 -2.11 -9.41
N GLY A 31 -9.42 -1.23 -10.05
CA GLY A 31 -10.32 -1.57 -11.16
C GLY A 31 -9.58 -2.25 -12.31
N LYS A 32 -10.31 -2.95 -13.18
CA LYS A 32 -9.69 -3.66 -14.30
C LYS A 32 -8.94 -2.68 -15.19
N GLY A 33 -7.62 -2.81 -15.26
CA GLY A 33 -6.77 -1.94 -16.07
C GLY A 33 -6.19 -0.73 -15.34
N ASP A 34 -6.74 -0.36 -14.17
CA ASP A 34 -6.22 0.73 -13.33
C ASP A 34 -4.75 0.49 -13.00
N LEU A 35 -3.94 1.54 -13.08
CA LEU A 35 -2.57 1.51 -12.56
C LEU A 35 -2.58 1.93 -11.09
N ALA A 36 -1.86 1.17 -10.26
CA ALA A 36 -1.71 1.49 -8.85
C ALA A 36 -0.29 1.28 -8.35
N LEU A 37 0.01 1.84 -7.18
CA LEU A 37 1.30 1.73 -6.51
C LEU A 37 1.18 0.90 -5.23
N ILE A 38 2.08 -0.07 -5.07
CA ILE A 38 2.26 -0.84 -3.83
C ILE A 38 3.68 -0.58 -3.29
N PRO A 39 3.87 0.43 -2.42
CA PRO A 39 5.11 0.62 -1.69
C PRO A 39 5.49 -0.58 -0.81
N GLY A 40 6.77 -0.92 -0.88
CA GLY A 40 7.41 -1.83 0.07
C GLY A 40 7.71 -1.19 1.42
N SER A 41 8.55 -1.86 2.22
CA SER A 41 9.24 -1.27 3.36
C SER A 41 10.52 -0.54 2.93
N MET A 42 11.13 0.23 3.85
CA MET A 42 12.46 0.83 3.62
C MET A 42 13.47 -0.24 3.17
N GLY A 43 14.21 0.04 2.09
CA GLY A 43 15.19 -0.89 1.51
C GLY A 43 14.60 -2.03 0.67
N THR A 44 13.28 -2.11 0.49
CA THR A 44 12.64 -3.17 -0.31
C THR A 44 12.00 -2.63 -1.59
N ARG A 45 11.67 -3.52 -2.52
CA ARG A 45 11.06 -3.17 -3.81
C ARG A 45 9.66 -2.58 -3.63
N SER A 46 9.34 -1.60 -4.46
CA SER A 46 7.98 -1.10 -4.68
C SER A 46 7.48 -1.58 -6.05
N TYR A 47 6.16 -1.67 -6.21
CA TYR A 47 5.55 -2.23 -7.41
C TYR A 47 4.59 -1.24 -8.04
N VAL A 48 4.68 -1.12 -9.36
CA VAL A 48 3.58 -0.61 -10.20
C VAL A 48 2.75 -1.82 -10.61
N VAL A 49 1.45 -1.78 -10.32
CA VAL A 49 0.54 -2.90 -10.58
C VAL A 49 -0.59 -2.46 -11.48
N ARG A 50 -1.22 -3.45 -12.13
CA ARG A 50 -2.45 -3.26 -12.90
C ARG A 50 -3.59 -4.03 -12.24
N GLY A 51 -4.69 -3.34 -11.96
CA GLY A 51 -5.84 -3.91 -11.30
C GLY A 51 -6.52 -4.99 -12.14
N LYS A 52 -6.96 -6.06 -11.47
CA LYS A 52 -7.75 -7.14 -12.08
C LYS A 52 -9.26 -6.84 -12.08
N GLY A 53 -9.70 -5.85 -11.29
CA GLY A 53 -11.11 -5.50 -11.15
C GLY A 53 -11.93 -6.56 -10.42
N ASN A 54 -11.38 -7.21 -9.39
CA ASN A 54 -12.09 -8.25 -8.64
C ASN A 54 -13.32 -7.64 -7.89
N PRO A 55 -14.56 -8.04 -8.23
CA PRO A 55 -15.76 -7.52 -7.59
C PRO A 55 -15.81 -7.82 -6.08
N ASP A 56 -15.34 -9.00 -5.64
CA ASP A 56 -15.34 -9.41 -4.22
C ASP A 56 -14.48 -8.49 -3.33
N SER A 57 -13.57 -7.75 -3.95
CA SER A 57 -12.68 -6.79 -3.28
C SER A 57 -13.15 -5.34 -3.41
N PHE A 58 -14.36 -5.10 -3.92
CA PHE A 58 -14.81 -3.78 -4.36
C PHE A 58 -13.77 -3.10 -5.27
N GLN A 59 -13.21 -3.91 -6.18
CA GLN A 59 -12.14 -3.52 -7.09
C GLN A 59 -10.98 -2.83 -6.36
N SER A 60 -10.44 -3.46 -5.30
CA SER A 60 -9.39 -2.88 -4.47
C SER A 60 -8.16 -3.79 -4.37
N ALA A 61 -7.03 -3.21 -3.99
CA ALA A 61 -5.79 -3.92 -3.70
C ALA A 61 -5.10 -3.36 -2.45
N SER A 62 -4.17 -4.12 -1.88
CA SER A 62 -3.32 -3.65 -0.78
C SER A 62 -2.51 -2.43 -1.18
N HIS A 63 -2.39 -1.44 -0.30
CA HIS A 63 -1.53 -0.29 -0.57
C HIS A 63 -0.05 -0.57 -0.32
N GLY A 64 0.32 -1.44 0.62
CA GLY A 64 1.74 -1.64 0.92
C GLY A 64 2.02 -2.92 1.67
N ALA A 65 3.28 -3.10 2.07
CA ALA A 65 3.79 -4.32 2.71
C ALA A 65 3.13 -4.68 4.05
N GLY A 66 2.39 -3.75 4.67
CA GLY A 66 1.81 -3.94 6.00
C GLY A 66 2.88 -3.94 7.09
N ARG A 67 2.43 -4.11 8.34
CA ARG A 67 3.31 -4.14 9.51
C ARG A 67 3.07 -5.40 10.31
N ARG A 68 4.11 -6.21 10.51
CA ARG A 68 4.06 -7.40 11.36
C ARG A 68 4.07 -7.09 12.86
N MET A 69 4.54 -5.90 13.25
CA MET A 69 4.63 -5.51 14.66
C MET A 69 4.37 -4.02 14.90
N SER A 70 4.09 -3.68 16.16
CA SER A 70 3.93 -2.29 16.60
C SER A 70 5.25 -1.52 16.45
N ARG A 71 5.19 -0.19 16.33
CA ARG A 71 6.39 0.66 16.24
C ARG A 71 7.22 0.54 17.51
N THR A 72 6.56 0.46 18.65
CA THR A 72 7.20 0.27 19.96
C THR A 72 7.91 -1.06 20.06
N ALA A 73 7.29 -2.15 19.59
CA ALA A 73 7.93 -3.46 19.56
C ALA A 73 9.14 -3.48 18.61
N ALA A 74 9.02 -2.86 17.43
CA ALA A 74 10.13 -2.73 16.49
C ALA A 74 11.31 -1.95 17.10
N LYS A 75 11.05 -0.81 17.76
CA LYS A 75 12.08 0.00 18.42
C LYS A 75 12.79 -0.74 19.57
N LYS A 76 12.08 -1.63 20.28
CA LYS A 76 12.68 -2.46 21.33
C LYS A 76 13.51 -3.62 20.77
N ARG A 77 13.15 -4.11 19.59
CA ARG A 77 13.75 -5.30 18.98
C ARG A 77 14.93 -4.99 18.05
N TYR A 78 14.90 -3.84 17.36
CA TYR A 78 15.87 -3.49 16.34
C TYR A 78 16.66 -2.23 16.73
N SER A 79 17.95 -2.28 16.46
CA SER A 79 18.92 -1.23 16.66
C SER A 79 19.12 -0.37 15.40
N VAL A 80 19.86 0.73 15.53
CA VAL A 80 20.27 1.54 14.38
C VAL A 80 21.20 0.75 13.45
N ALA A 81 22.05 -0.12 13.99
CA ALA A 81 22.90 -1.01 13.21
C ALA A 81 22.08 -1.98 12.35
N ASP A 82 21.00 -2.56 12.90
CA ASP A 82 20.06 -3.39 12.12
C ASP A 82 19.45 -2.60 10.96
N LEU A 83 19.08 -1.33 11.20
CA LEU A 83 18.56 -0.46 10.14
C LEU A 83 19.63 -0.15 9.08
N ILE A 84 20.90 0.09 9.46
CA ILE A 84 22.01 0.29 8.49
C ILE A 84 22.14 -0.95 7.60
N ALA A 85 22.23 -2.13 8.22
CA ALA A 85 22.38 -3.39 7.49
C ALA A 85 21.18 -3.65 6.57
N GLN A 86 19.95 -3.41 7.02
CA GLN A 86 18.76 -3.62 6.20
C GLN A 86 18.67 -2.68 4.99
N THR A 87 19.24 -1.47 5.09
CA THR A 87 19.25 -0.49 4.01
C THR A 87 20.61 -0.39 3.31
N GLU A 88 21.43 -1.44 3.38
CA GLU A 88 22.71 -1.47 2.67
C GLU A 88 22.49 -1.24 1.15
N GLY A 89 23.32 -0.37 0.57
CA GLY A 89 23.17 0.05 -0.82
C GLY A 89 22.08 1.11 -1.07
N VAL A 90 21.38 1.56 -0.03
CA VAL A 90 20.40 2.66 -0.12
C VAL A 90 20.86 3.83 0.74
N GLU A 91 21.13 4.97 0.10
CA GLU A 91 21.40 6.21 0.84
C GLU A 91 20.14 6.63 1.60
N SER A 92 20.24 6.71 2.93
CA SER A 92 19.16 7.10 3.82
C SER A 92 19.66 8.16 4.77
N ARG A 93 18.99 9.31 4.78
CA ARG A 93 19.22 10.36 5.78
C ARG A 93 18.43 9.98 7.03
N LYS A 94 19.16 9.57 8.07
CA LYS A 94 18.61 9.06 9.34
C LYS A 94 18.33 10.18 10.32
#